data_AF-A0A9D6RGQ7-F1
#
_entry.id   AF-A0A9D6RGQ7-F1
#
_cell.length_a   1.000
_cell.length_b   1.000
_cell.length_c   1.000
_cell.angle_alpha   90.00
_cell.angle_beta   90.00
_cell.angle_gamma   90.00
#
_symmetry.space_group_name_H-M   'P 1'
#
loop_
_entity.id
_entity.type
_entity.pdbx_description
1 polymer ?
#
loop_
_entity_poly.entity_id
_entity_poly.type
_entity_poly.pdbx_seq_one_letter_code
_entity_poly.pdbx_strand_id
1 'polypeptide(L)'
;MVFPISRAHQKRTAEQLNERIKSKGSAVIHLVCFPKLTINHGMIVFSVNTQAQGVVFGCYDPNEPGKPVELFFDANAGRFELNPNSYWPGGALNVIEIYRNWFM
;
A
#
# COMPACT_ATOMS: atom_id res chain seq x y z
N MET A 1 3.36 16.63 2.63
CA MET A 1 4.28 15.77 3.42
C MET A 1 5.60 15.68 2.66
N VAL A 2 6.73 16.09 3.24
CA VAL A 2 8.04 16.03 2.57
C VAL A 2 9.10 15.56 3.57
N PHE A 3 9.38 14.26 3.60
CA PHE A 3 10.59 13.64 4.16
C PHE A 3 10.77 12.27 3.49
N PRO A 4 11.99 11.73 3.35
CA PRO A 4 12.18 10.47 2.67
C PRO A 4 11.41 9.36 3.38
N ILE A 5 10.54 8.68 2.63
CA ILE A 5 9.83 7.51 3.11
C ILE A 5 10.82 6.34 3.11
N SER A 6 11.27 5.94 4.30
CA SER A 6 12.29 4.91 4.44
C SER A 6 11.73 3.49 4.28
N ARG A 7 12.60 2.52 3.98
CA ARG A 7 12.23 1.09 3.94
C ARG A 7 11.71 0.58 5.29
N ALA A 8 12.26 1.08 6.40
CA ALA A 8 11.75 0.77 7.74
C ALA A 8 10.32 1.28 7.95
N HIS A 9 9.99 2.46 7.42
CA HIS A 9 8.61 2.97 7.45
C HIS A 9 7.68 2.09 6.61
N GLN A 10 8.11 1.68 5.40
CA GLN A 10 7.30 0.81 4.54
C GLN A 10 7.05 -0.56 5.18
N LYS A 11 8.07 -1.16 5.81
CA LYS A 11 7.91 -2.42 6.56
C LYS A 11 6.91 -2.28 7.70
N ARG A 12 7.04 -1.23 8.53
CA ARG A 12 6.09 -0.94 9.60
C ARG A 12 4.67 -0.72 9.07
N THR A 13 4.55 -0.04 7.94
CA THR A 13 3.25 0.20 7.28
C THR A 13 2.62 -1.12 6.83
N ALA A 14 3.39 -2.05 6.25
CA ALA A 14 2.91 -3.36 5.87
C ALA A 14 2.45 -4.19 7.08
N GLU A 15 3.22 -4.18 8.17
CA GLU A 15 2.87 -4.85 9.44
C GLU A 15 1.55 -4.29 10.01
N GLN A 16 1.44 -2.96 10.09
CA GLN A 16 0.25 -2.27 10.60
C GLN A 16 -0.98 -2.52 9.74
N LEU A 17 -0.85 -2.48 8.41
CA LEU A 17 -1.95 -2.80 7.50
C LEU A 17 -2.39 -4.25 7.67
N ASN A 18 -1.46 -5.20 7.76
CA ASN A 18 -1.79 -6.61 7.97
C ASN A 18 -2.57 -6.83 9.28
N GLU A 19 -2.15 -6.20 10.39
CA GLU A 19 -2.87 -6.25 11.66
C GLU A 19 -4.24 -5.55 11.60
N ARG A 20 -4.30 -4.37 10.98
CA ARG A 20 -5.53 -3.58 10.85
C ARG A 20 -6.58 -4.31 10.02
N ILE A 21 -6.20 -4.91 8.89
CA ILE A 21 -7.14 -5.61 8.02
C ILE A 21 -7.67 -6.88 8.71
N LYS A 22 -6.82 -7.60 9.45
CA LYS A 22 -7.25 -8.76 10.25
C LYS A 22 -8.20 -8.40 11.39
N SER A 23 -8.14 -7.19 11.93
CA SER A 23 -8.93 -6.77 13.12
C SER A 23 -10.12 -5.84 12.83
N LYS A 24 -9.99 -4.92 11.87
CA LYS A 24 -10.93 -3.81 11.61
C LYS A 24 -11.46 -3.77 10.18
N GLY A 25 -10.99 -4.65 9.29
CA GLY A 25 -11.57 -4.93 7.97
C GLY A 25 -11.19 -3.99 6.82
N SER A 26 -10.77 -2.73 7.06
CA SER A 26 -10.31 -1.87 5.97
C SER A 26 -9.39 -0.73 6.40
N ALA A 27 -8.58 -0.23 5.45
CA ALA A 27 -7.68 0.91 5.64
C ALA A 27 -7.58 1.77 4.37
N VAL A 28 -7.58 3.11 4.52
CA VAL A 28 -7.35 4.03 3.40
C VAL A 28 -5.86 4.32 3.28
N ILE A 29 -5.31 4.11 2.09
CA ILE A 29 -3.90 4.30 1.79
C ILE A 29 -3.69 5.32 0.67
N HIS A 30 -2.54 5.98 0.74
CA HIS A 30 -2.00 6.87 -0.26
C HIS A 30 -0.78 6.22 -0.90
N LEU A 31 -0.83 6.03 -2.21
CA LEU A 31 0.27 5.58 -3.05
C LEU A 31 1.02 6.77 -3.60
N VAL A 32 2.33 6.76 -3.42
CA VAL A 32 3.19 7.86 -3.85
C VAL A 32 4.56 7.39 -4.28
N CYS A 33 5.10 8.03 -5.31
CA CYS A 33 6.53 8.01 -5.58
C CYS A 33 7.11 9.36 -5.15
N PHE A 34 8.17 9.34 -4.36
CA PHE A 34 8.88 10.55 -3.95
C PHE A 34 10.39 10.30 -4.09
N PRO A 35 11.16 11.25 -4.65
CA PRO A 35 10.76 12.61 -5.07
C PRO A 35 10.05 12.68 -6.44
N LYS A 36 9.95 11.57 -7.18
CA LYS A 36 9.31 11.54 -8.50
C LYS A 36 7.78 11.48 -8.38
N LEU A 37 7.06 12.55 -8.69
CA LEU A 37 5.60 12.66 -8.61
C LEU A 37 4.84 11.86 -9.71
N THR A 38 5.26 10.63 -9.98
CA THR A 38 4.67 9.77 -11.03
C THR A 38 3.38 9.07 -10.62
N ILE A 39 3.11 8.97 -9.32
CA ILE A 39 1.83 8.51 -8.79
C ILE A 39 1.49 9.29 -7.52
N ASN A 40 0.22 9.65 -7.39
CA ASN A 40 -0.38 10.31 -6.24
C ASN A 40 -1.84 9.84 -6.19
N HIS A 41 -2.07 8.67 -5.58
CA HIS A 41 -3.34 7.96 -5.71
C HIS A 41 -3.85 7.39 -4.39
N GLY A 42 -5.17 7.43 -4.18
CA GLY A 42 -5.82 6.88 -2.98
C GLY A 42 -6.49 5.54 -3.25
N MET A 43 -6.29 4.55 -2.38
CA MET A 43 -6.95 3.25 -2.45
C MET A 43 -7.44 2.79 -1.08
N ILE A 44 -8.33 1.80 -1.06
CA ILE A 44 -8.81 1.16 0.17
C ILE A 44 -8.31 -0.28 0.21
N VAL A 45 -7.48 -0.62 1.19
CA VAL A 45 -7.12 -2.01 1.47
C VAL A 45 -8.28 -2.67 2.22
N PHE A 46 -8.69 -3.87 1.80
CA PHE A 46 -9.80 -4.60 2.42
C PHE A 46 -9.50 -6.08 2.69
N SER A 47 -8.45 -6.65 2.11
CA SER A 47 -8.04 -8.03 2.37
C SER A 47 -6.52 -8.16 2.45
N VAL A 48 -6.05 -9.22 3.12
CA VAL A 48 -4.64 -9.51 3.28
C VAL A 48 -4.37 -11.01 3.15
N ASN A 49 -3.32 -11.35 2.41
CA ASN A 49 -2.82 -12.70 2.26
C ASN A 49 -1.29 -12.70 2.51
N THR A 50 -0.86 -13.35 3.59
CA THR A 50 0.56 -13.47 3.93
C THR A 50 1.20 -14.60 3.14
N GLN A 51 2.35 -14.35 2.53
CA GLN A 51 3.11 -15.30 1.72
C GLN A 51 4.55 -15.39 2.24
N ALA A 52 5.32 -16.39 1.77
CA ALA A 52 6.71 -16.56 2.22
C ALA A 52 7.60 -15.36 1.85
N GLN A 53 7.35 -14.76 0.68
CA GLN A 53 8.11 -13.65 0.12
C GLN A 53 7.63 -12.26 0.57
N GLY A 54 6.49 -12.17 1.28
CA GLY A 54 5.86 -10.88 1.54
C GLY A 54 4.38 -10.95 1.87
N VAL A 55 3.67 -9.86 1.58
CA VAL A 55 2.24 -9.75 1.87
C VAL A 55 1.51 -9.22 0.65
N VAL A 56 0.43 -9.88 0.24
CA VAL A 56 -0.47 -9.41 -0.83
C VAL A 56 -1.69 -8.77 -0.17
N PHE A 57 -1.96 -7.52 -0.53
CA PHE A 57 -3.10 -6.77 -0.07
C PHE A 57 -4.12 -6.61 -1.20
N GLY A 58 -5.37 -7.00 -0.96
CA GLY A 58 -6.48 -6.70 -1.87
C GLY A 58 -6.97 -5.28 -1.63
N CYS A 59 -7.00 -4.50 -2.71
CA CYS A 59 -7.31 -3.09 -2.67
C CYS A 59 -8.47 -2.74 -3.61
N TYR A 60 -9.34 -1.86 -3.17
CA TYR A 60 -10.31 -1.17 -4.01
C TYR A 60 -9.68 0.09 -4.58
N ASP A 61 -9.73 0.20 -5.90
CA ASP A 61 -9.26 1.35 -6.66
C ASP A 61 -10.47 2.18 -7.14
N PRO A 62 -10.63 3.44 -6.70
CA PRO A 62 -11.73 4.27 -7.17
C PRO A 62 -11.66 4.61 -8.67
N ASN A 63 -10.48 4.53 -9.30
CA ASN A 63 -10.35 4.78 -10.74
C ASN A 63 -10.75 3.56 -11.59
N GLU A 64 -10.63 2.34 -11.05
CA GLU A 64 -11.02 1.08 -11.69
C GLU A 64 -11.93 0.24 -10.77
N PRO A 65 -13.15 0.71 -10.44
CA PRO A 65 -13.97 0.13 -9.36
C PRO A 65 -14.50 -1.28 -9.64
N GLY A 66 -14.43 -1.74 -10.90
CA GLY A 66 -15.01 -3.01 -11.33
C GLY A 66 -14.25 -4.26 -10.89
N LYS A 67 -13.04 -4.12 -10.34
CA LYS A 67 -12.22 -5.25 -9.89
C LYS A 67 -11.30 -4.87 -8.72
N PRO A 68 -11.01 -5.80 -7.81
CA PRO A 68 -9.91 -5.64 -6.88
C PRO A 68 -8.56 -5.51 -7.59
N VAL A 69 -7.67 -4.77 -6.96
CA VAL A 69 -6.26 -4.64 -7.37
C VAL A 69 -5.38 -5.21 -6.28
N GLU A 70 -4.33 -5.93 -6.66
CA GLU A 70 -3.35 -6.47 -5.72
C GLU A 70 -2.20 -5.50 -5.53
N LEU A 71 -1.91 -5.18 -4.27
CA LEU A 71 -0.75 -4.43 -3.84
C LEU A 71 0.16 -5.38 -3.06
N PHE A 72 1.37 -5.60 -3.57
CA PHE A 72 2.32 -6.53 -2.96
C PHE A 72 3.35 -5.78 -2.12
N PHE A 73 3.65 -6.28 -0.93
CA PHE A 73 4.81 -5.86 -0.14
C PHE A 73 5.87 -6.96 -0.18
N ASP A 74 7.03 -6.65 -0.77
CA ASP A 74 8.20 -7.52 -0.79
C ASP A 74 8.97 -7.39 0.54
N ALA A 75 9.03 -8.48 1.31
CA ALA A 75 9.70 -8.50 2.60
C ALA A 75 11.23 -8.41 2.51
N ASN A 76 11.83 -8.90 1.42
CA ASN A 76 13.27 -8.85 1.18
C ASN A 76 13.71 -7.45 0.76
N ALA A 77 12.95 -6.82 -0.16
CA ALA A 77 13.25 -5.48 -0.65
C ALA A 77 12.71 -4.36 0.27
N GLY A 78 11.80 -4.68 1.19
CA GLY A 78 11.19 -3.74 2.13
C GLY A 78 10.36 -2.65 1.42
N ARG A 79 9.65 -3.01 0.34
CA ARG A 79 8.94 -2.05 -0.53
C ARG A 79 7.63 -2.60 -1.04
N PHE A 80 6.73 -1.69 -1.41
CA PHE A 80 5.49 -2.06 -2.08
C PHE A 80 5.64 -1.98 -3.59
N GLU A 81 4.90 -2.84 -4.27
CA GLU A 81 4.81 -2.94 -5.72
C GLU A 81 3.35 -3.07 -6.15
N LEU A 82 3.01 -2.33 -7.20
CA LEU A 82 1.69 -2.36 -7.81
C LEU A 82 1.85 -2.80 -9.27
N ASN A 83 0.98 -3.70 -9.72
CA ASN A 83 0.96 -4.13 -11.11
C ASN A 83 0.59 -2.94 -12.05
N PRO A 84 0.99 -3.01 -13.33
CA PRO A 84 0.58 -2.00 -14.31
C PRO A 84 -0.94 -1.90 -14.44
N ASN A 85 -1.44 -0.69 -14.66
CA ASN A 85 -2.83 -0.40 -14.96
C ASN A 85 -2.95 0.77 -15.95
N SER A 86 -4.15 1.31 -16.16
CA SER A 86 -4.40 2.35 -17.15
C SER A 86 -3.64 3.67 -16.92
N TYR A 87 -3.20 3.95 -15.69
CA TYR A 87 -2.55 5.21 -15.30
C TYR A 87 -1.21 5.03 -14.58
N TRP A 88 -0.81 3.79 -14.28
CA TRP A 88 0.44 3.44 -13.63
C TRP A 88 1.17 2.37 -14.47
N PRO A 89 2.43 2.60 -14.89
CA PRO A 89 3.19 1.63 -15.66
C PRO A 89 3.60 0.37 -14.88
N GLY A 90 3.32 0.32 -13.58
CA GLY A 90 3.73 -0.77 -12.70
C GLY A 90 5.02 -0.49 -11.94
N GLY A 91 5.25 -1.29 -10.90
CA GLY A 91 6.50 -1.33 -10.15
C GLY A 91 6.42 -0.70 -8.77
N ALA A 92 7.60 -0.38 -8.23
CA ALA A 92 7.77 -0.02 -6.84
C ALA A 92 7.27 1.40 -6.51
N LEU A 93 6.62 1.52 -5.36
CA LEU A 93 6.09 2.77 -4.83
C LEU A 93 6.13 2.77 -3.29
N ASN A 94 5.73 3.88 -2.70
CA ASN A 94 5.55 4.00 -1.26
C ASN A 94 4.07 4.10 -0.89
N VAL A 95 3.74 3.53 0.26
CA VAL A 95 2.40 3.53 0.83
C VAL A 95 2.43 4.31 2.15
N ILE A 96 1.44 5.18 2.34
CA ILE A 96 1.16 5.84 3.61
C ILE A 96 -0.31 5.59 3.94
N GLU A 97 -0.61 5.20 5.17
CA GLU A 97 -2.00 5.11 5.64
C GLU A 97 -2.52 6.51 6.01
N ILE A 98 -3.66 6.93 5.44
CA ILE A 98 -4.18 8.30 5.57
C ILE A 98 -4.87 8.53 6.91
N TYR A 99 -5.72 7.58 7.34
CA TYR A 99 -6.47 7.67 8.59
C TYR A 99 -5.85 6.75 9.63
N ARG A 100 -4.90 7.29 10.40
CA ARG A 100 -4.34 6.65 11.58
C ARG A 100 -4.93 7.30 12.82
N ASN A 101 -5.41 6.49 13.77
CA ASN A 101 -5.71 7.01 15.10
C ASN A 101 -4.39 7.49 15.70
N TRP A 102 -4.33 8.77 16.09
CA TRP A 102 -3.13 9.39 16.68
C TRP A 102 -2.71 8.72 18.00
N PHE A 103 -3.59 7.92 18.61
CA PHE A 103 -3.42 7.29 19.93
C PHE A 103 -3.35 5.75 19.89
N MET A 104 -2.82 5.14 18.82
CA MET A 104 -2.54 3.70 18.79
C MET A 104 -1.21 3.37 18.11
#